data_AF-A0A969W0A8-F1
#
_entry.id   AF-A0A969W0A8-F1
#
_cell.length_a   1.000
_cell.length_b   1.000
_cell.length_c   1.000
_cell.angle_alpha   90.00
_cell.angle_beta   90.00
_cell.angle_gamma   90.00
#
_symmetry.space_group_name_H-M   'P 1'
#
loop_
_entity.id
_entity.type
_entity.pdbx_description
1 polymer ?
#
loop_
_entity_poly.entity_id
_entity_poly.type
_entity_poly.pdbx_seq_one_letter_code
_entity_poly.pdbx_strand_id
1 'polypeptide(L)' 'MTRTFLSVKEGHVGQPDLHVTADSQTWVGFLRKERNVVWALLRRKIRLAGPLKLLVAFGKCFPL' A
#
# COMPACT_ATOMS: atom_id res chain seq x y z
N MET A 1 21.03 11.72 10.15
CA MET A 1 19.90 11.87 9.20
C MET A 1 20.03 10.79 8.13
N THR A 2 19.17 9.77 8.16
CA THR A 2 19.19 8.69 7.16
C THR A 2 18.33 9.14 5.97
N ARG A 3 18.90 9.23 4.78
CA ARG A 3 18.20 9.70 3.57
C ARG A 3 17.29 8.57 3.06
N THR A 4 15.98 8.78 3.07
CA THR A 4 15.00 7.83 2.54
C THR A 4 14.92 8.01 1.02
N PHE A 5 15.27 6.97 0.25
CA PHE A 5 15.10 6.94 -1.19
C PHE A 5 14.04 5.91 -1.56
N LEU A 6 13.11 6.31 -2.43
CA LEU A 6 12.11 5.42 -3.00
C LEU A 6 12.54 5.07 -4.44
N SER A 7 12.68 3.77 -4.72
CA SER A 7 12.93 3.27 -6.07
C SER A 7 11.68 2.53 -6.55
N VAL A 8 11.24 2.84 -7.76
CA VAL A 8 10.12 2.16 -8.41
C VAL A 8 10.67 1.38 -9.59
N LYS A 9 10.27 0.11 -9.72
CA LYS A 9 10.61 -0.75 -10.85
C LYS A 9 9.33 -1.18 -11.55
N GLU A 10 9.41 -1.36 -12.87
CA GLU A 10 8.29 -1.88 -13.65
C GLU A 10 8.10 -3.38 -13.39
N GLY A 11 6.85 -3.81 -13.24
CA GLY A 11 6.49 -5.19 -12.95
C GLY A 11 6.80 -5.66 -11.50
N HIS A 12 6.63 -6.97 -11.25
CA HIS A 12 7.00 -7.60 -9.99
C HIS A 12 8.45 -8.09 -10.05
N VAL A 13 9.31 -7.52 -9.22
CA VAL A 13 10.73 -7.86 -9.20
C VAL A 13 11.05 -8.68 -7.95
N GLY A 14 11.52 -9.91 -8.15
CA GLY A 14 11.91 -10.80 -7.05
C GLY A 14 10.75 -11.20 -6.14
N GLN A 15 11.06 -11.56 -4.89
CA GLN A 15 10.06 -11.87 -3.86
C GLN A 15 9.80 -10.63 -3.00
N PRO A 16 8.54 -10.16 -2.89
CA PRO A 16 8.21 -9.01 -2.06
C PRO A 16 8.04 -9.40 -0.57
N ASP A 17 8.49 -8.55 0.34
CA ASP A 17 8.19 -8.69 1.78
C ASP A 17 6.71 -8.45 2.10
N LEU A 18 6.04 -7.66 1.27
CA LEU A 18 4.60 -7.40 1.32
C LEU A 18 4.04 -7.33 -0.10
N HIS A 19 3.09 -8.21 -0.41
CA HIS A 19 2.34 -8.19 -1.66
C HIS A 19 0.93 -7.65 -1.42
N VAL A 20 0.56 -6.64 -2.19
CA VAL A 20 -0.76 -6.01 -2.15
C VAL A 20 -1.43 -6.21 -3.50
N THR A 21 -2.58 -6.90 -3.50
CA THR A 21 -3.45 -6.97 -4.68
C THR A 21 -4.69 -6.14 -4.39
N ALA A 22 -4.94 -5.12 -5.22
CA ALA A 22 -6.08 -4.24 -5.06
C ALA A 22 -6.65 -3.83 -6.41
N ASP A 23 -7.98 -3.66 -6.46
CA ASP A 23 -8.63 -2.92 -7.54
C ASP A 23 -8.09 -1.48 -7.58
N SER A 24 -7.64 -1.02 -8.75
CA SER A 24 -6.93 0.27 -8.89
C SER A 24 -7.77 1.46 -8.44
N GLN A 25 -9.07 1.48 -8.76
CA GLN A 25 -9.96 2.57 -8.33
C GLN A 25 -10.13 2.59 -6.81
N THR A 26 -10.27 1.41 -6.20
CA THR A 26 -10.35 1.25 -4.74
C THR A 26 -9.04 1.65 -4.07
N TRP A 27 -7.89 1.30 -4.66
CA TRP A 27 -6.55 1.64 -4.15
C TRP A 27 -6.31 3.16 -4.12
N VAL A 28 -6.63 3.87 -5.20
CA VAL A 28 -6.48 5.33 -5.27
C VAL A 28 -7.41 6.03 -4.27
N GLY A 29 -8.67 5.58 -4.15
CA GLY A 29 -9.61 6.13 -3.17
C GLY A 29 -9.17 5.90 -1.71
N PHE A 30 -8.49 4.78 -1.43
CA PHE A 30 -7.88 4.50 -0.12
C PHE A 30 -6.72 5.47 0.17
N LEU A 31 -5.80 5.65 -0.79
CA LEU A 31 -4.64 6.53 -0.62
C LEU A 31 -5.02 7.99 -0.35
N ARG A 32 -6.10 8.47 -0.97
CA ARG A 32 -6.57 9.85 -0.81
C ARG A 32 -7.34 10.13 0.50
N LYS A 33 -7.57 9.11 1.34
CA LYS A 33 -8.46 9.19 2.52
C LYS A 33 -9.88 9.68 2.20
N GLU A 34 -10.28 9.73 0.93
CA GLU A 34 -11.56 10.28 0.46
C GLU A 34 -12.75 9.35 0.74
N ARG A 35 -12.51 8.09 1.14
CA ARG A 35 -13.55 7.12 1.50
C ARG A 35 -13.19 6.37 2.77
N ASN A 36 -14.20 6.13 3.62
CA ASN A 36 -14.09 5.33 4.85
C ASN A 36 -13.38 4.00 4.56
N VAL A 37 -12.10 3.93 4.94
CA VAL A 37 -11.16 2.80 4.76
C VAL A 37 -11.76 1.45 5.18
N VAL A 38 -12.69 1.48 6.13
CA VAL A 38 -13.46 0.35 6.65
C VAL A 38 -14.31 -0.33 5.56
N TRP A 39 -14.88 0.41 4.60
CA TRP A 39 -15.72 -0.15 3.53
C TRP A 39 -14.92 -0.85 2.42
N ALA A 40 -13.67 -0.44 2.19
CA ALA A 40 -12.80 -1.07 1.19
C ALA A 40 -12.25 -2.43 1.68
N LEU A 41 -11.96 -2.53 2.98
CA LEU A 41 -11.59 -3.78 3.64
C LEU A 41 -12.76 -4.78 3.68
N LEU A 42 -13.99 -4.31 3.94
CA LEU A 42 -15.19 -5.15 4.01
C LEU A 42 -15.60 -5.80 2.66
N ARG A 43 -15.20 -5.23 1.52
CA ARG A 43 -15.60 -5.73 0.18
C ARG A 43 -14.69 -6.81 -0.41
N ARG A 44 -13.71 -7.38 0.32
CA ARG A 44 -12.71 -8.35 -0.20
C ARG A 44 -11.90 -7.86 -1.42
N LYS A 45 -11.89 -6.54 -1.68
CA LYS A 45 -11.25 -5.93 -2.87
C LYS A 45 -9.75 -5.66 -2.71
N ILE A 46 -9.23 -5.75 -1.48
CA ILE A 46 -7.81 -5.65 -1.17
C ILE A 46 -7.39 -6.94 -0.49
N ARG A 47 -6.36 -7.57 -1.02
CA ARG A 47 -5.70 -8.74 -0.42
C ARG A 47 -4.27 -8.37 -0.09
N LEU A 48 -3.85 -8.73 1.13
CA LEU A 48 -2.51 -8.47 1.63
C LEU A 48 -1.87 -9.81 1.99
N ALA A 49 -0.67 -10.05 1.46
CA ALA A 49 0.16 -11.18 1.84
C ALA A 49 1.49 -10.64 2.38
N GLY A 50 1.78 -10.92 3.65
CA GLY A 50 2.95 -10.42 4.37
C GLY A 50 2.60 -9.48 5.55
N PRO A 51 3.61 -8.90 6.21
CA PRO A 51 3.41 -8.12 7.43
C PRO A 51 2.76 -6.75 7.18
N LEU A 52 1.55 -6.54 7.71
CA LEU A 52 0.80 -5.27 7.59
C LEU A 52 1.58 -4.04 8.11
N LYS A 53 2.49 -4.25 9.08
CA LYS A 53 3.37 -3.20 9.62
C LYS A 53 4.22 -2.52 8.54
N LEU A 54 4.59 -3.24 7.46
CA LEU A 54 5.37 -2.67 6.35
C LEU A 54 4.55 -1.66 5.56
N LEU A 55 3.25 -1.90 5.37
CA LEU A 55 2.34 -0.95 4.72
C LEU A 55 2.24 0.35 5.54
N VAL A 56 2.13 0.22 6.86
CA VAL A 56 2.06 1.36 7.78
C VAL A 56 3.38 2.13 7.79
N ALA A 57 4.52 1.43 7.80
CA ALA A 57 5.84 2.04 7.74
C ALA A 57 6.05 2.78 6.40
N PHE A 58 5.63 2.18 5.28
CA PHE A 58 5.67 2.79 3.95
C PHE A 58 4.87 4.11 3.91
N GLY A 59 3.67 4.13 4.49
CA GLY A 59 2.86 5.35 4.58
C GLY A 59 3.56 6.49 5.34
N LYS A 60 4.38 6.18 6.36
CA LYS A 60 5.16 7.18 7.09
C LYS A 60 6.31 7.79 6.27
N CYS A 61 6.72 7.16 5.17
CA CYS A 61 7.72 7.71 4.26
C CYS A 61 7.19 8.88 3.41
N PHE A 62 5.88 9.09 3.39
CA PHE A 62 5.22 10.21 2.71
C PHE A 62 4.68 11.18 3.77
N PRO A 63 5.52 12.01 4.40
CA PRO A 63 5.03 13.10 5.22
C PRO A 63 4.13 14.01 4.37
N LEU A 64 3.02 14.47 4.97
CA LEU A 64 2.10 15.45 4.39
C LEU A 64 2.81 16.80 4.15
#